data_AF-A0A962DT26-F1
#
_entry.id   AF-A0A962DT26-F1
#
_cell.length_a   1.000
_cell.length_b   1.000
_cell.length_c   1.000
_cell.angle_alpha   90.00
_cell.angle_beta   90.00
_cell.angle_gamma   90.00
#
_symmetry.space_group_name_H-M   'P 1'
#
loop_
_entity.id
_entity.type
_entity.pdbx_description
1 polymer ?
#
loop_
_entity_poly.entity_id
_entity_poly.type
_entity_poly.pdbx_seq_one_letter_code
_entity_poly.pdbx_strand_id
1 'polypeptide(L)' 'GKVWTLAAWCELRQDYRSFRIDRFVTLDLLRESIPDGADISLQGFLAHVRDGGDCR' A
#
# COMPACT_ATOMS: atom_id res chain seq x y z
N GLY A 1 10.53 -19.09 -1.99
CA GLY A 1 9.11 -19.13 -2.37
C GLY A 1 8.68 -17.74 -2.82
N LYS A 2 7.90 -17.64 -3.89
CA LYS A 2 7.41 -16.35 -4.41
C LYS A 2 6.18 -15.95 -3.59
N VAL A 3 6.28 -14.90 -2.79
CA VAL A 3 5.16 -14.36 -2.00
C VAL A 3 4.54 -13.21 -2.77
N TRP A 4 3.21 -13.18 -2.84
CA TRP A 4 2.48 -12.08 -3.45
C TRP A 4 2.21 -10.99 -2.43
N THR A 5 2.58 -9.77 -2.79
CA THR A 5 2.44 -8.60 -1.93
C THR A 5 1.54 -7.58 -2.62
N LEU A 6 0.56 -7.05 -1.89
CA LEU A 6 -0.32 -5.98 -2.31
C LEU A 6 0.24 -4.65 -1.79
N ALA A 7 0.54 -3.73 -2.70
CA ALA A 7 0.85 -2.36 -2.34
C ALA A 7 -0.45 -1.57 -2.14
N ALA A 8 -0.62 -0.92 -1.01
CA ALA A 8 -1.79 -0.11 -0.71
C ALA A 8 -1.45 1.08 0.19
N TRP A 9 -2.30 2.11 0.15
CA TRP A 9 -2.29 3.20 1.11
C TRP A 9 -3.03 2.79 2.38
N CYS A 10 -2.43 3.01 3.53
CA CYS A 10 -3.05 2.74 4.82
C CYS A 10 -3.54 4.06 5.43
N GLU A 11 -4.85 4.29 5.42
CA GLU A 11 -5.44 5.53 5.94
C GLU A 11 -5.16 5.74 7.43
N LEU A 12 -5.12 4.66 8.21
CA LEU A 12 -4.82 4.71 9.65
C LEU A 12 -3.44 5.29 9.97
N ARG A 13 -2.47 5.13 9.06
CA ARG A 13 -1.10 5.62 9.24
C ARG A 13 -0.75 6.76 8.29
N GLN A 14 -1.67 7.08 7.37
CA GLN A 14 -1.44 8.00 6.26
C GLN A 14 -0.10 7.73 5.56
N ASP A 15 0.15 6.46 5.24
CA ASP A 15 1.42 6.02 4.65
C ASP A 15 1.24 4.80 3.74
N TYR A 16 2.19 4.59 2.84
CA TYR A 16 2.24 3.45 1.94
C TYR A 16 2.70 2.18 2.67
N ARG A 17 1.99 1.07 2.45
CA ARG A 17 2.33 -0.23 3.06
C ARG A 17 2.18 -1.37 2.06
N SER A 18 3.04 -2.37 2.25
CA SER A 18 3.04 -3.60 1.48
C SER A 18 2.46 -4.73 2.34
N PHE A 19 1.32 -5.26 1.92
CA PHE A 19 0.58 -6.29 2.65
C PHE A 19 0.75 -7.65 2.01
N ARG A 20 0.95 -8.67 2.83
CA ARG A 20 1.06 -10.05 2.37
C ARG A 20 -0.31 -10.62 2.10
N ILE A 21 -0.57 -10.97 0.84
CA ILE A 21 -1.88 -11.48 0.42
C ILE A 21 -2.19 -12.82 1.09
N ASP A 22 -1.16 -13.62 1.37
CA ASP A 22 -1.30 -14.92 2.03
C ASP A 22 -1.82 -14.86 3.48
N ARG A 23 -1.89 -13.67 4.10
CA ARG A 23 -2.33 -13.49 5.49
C ARG A 23 -3.70 -12.85 5.64
N PHE A 24 -4.38 -12.52 4.53
CA PHE A 24 -5.71 -11.94 4.62
C PHE A 24 -6.75 -13.01 4.96
N VAL A 25 -7.52 -12.75 6.01
CA VAL A 25 -8.67 -13.60 6.40
C VAL A 25 -9.95 -13.12 5.71
N THR A 26 -10.12 -11.80 5.60
CA THR A 26 -11.26 -11.15 4.97
C THR A 26 -10.80 -9.92 4.18
N LEU A 27 -11.49 -9.62 3.09
CA LEU A 27 -11.29 -8.47 2.22
C LEU A 27 -12.67 -7.94 1.83
N ASP A 28 -13.00 -6.74 2.29
CA ASP A 28 -14.27 -6.09 2.01
C ASP A 28 -14.06 -4.96 1.00
N LEU A 29 -14.85 -4.97 -0.07
CA LEU A 29 -14.84 -3.89 -1.05
C LEU A 29 -15.68 -2.73 -0.53
N LEU A 30 -14.99 -1.66 -0.14
CA LEU A 30 -15.60 -0.41 0.25
C LEU A 30 -16.08 0.35 -1.00
N ARG A 31 -17.25 1.01 -0.91
CA ARG A 31 -17.79 1.87 -1.98
C ARG A 31 -17.14 3.25 -2.02
N GLU A 32 -16.47 3.63 -0.95
CA GLU A 32 -15.71 4.87 -0.88
C GLU A 32 -14.46 4.76 -1.74
N SER A 33 -14.28 5.76 -2.60
CA SER A 33 -13.03 5.98 -3.30
C SER A 33 -12.09 6.74 -2.37
N ILE A 34 -10.80 6.45 -2.51
CA ILE A 34 -9.77 7.36 -2.02
C ILE A 34 -10.06 8.76 -2.60
N PRO A 35 -10.06 9.83 -1.78
CA PRO A 35 -10.43 11.17 -2.25
C PRO A 35 -9.51 11.63 -3.39
N ASP A 36 -10.11 12.26 -4.41
CA ASP A 36 -9.47 12.66 -5.68
C ASP A 36 -8.28 13.65 -5.55
N GLY A 37 -7.97 14.12 -4.34
CA GLY A 37 -6.84 15.00 -4.03
C GLY A 37 -5.70 14.34 -3.27
N ALA A 38 -5.81 13.05 -2.95
CA ALA A 38 -4.70 12.34 -2.36
C ALA A 38 -3.70 11.98 -3.46
N ASP A 39 -2.42 12.35 -3.30
CA ASP A 39 -1.30 11.93 -4.18
C ASP A 39 -0.99 10.42 -4.07
N ILE A 40 -2.04 9.62 -3.93
CA ILE A 40 -2.01 8.17 -3.77
C ILE A 40 -1.99 7.58 -5.16
N SER A 41 -0.79 7.31 -5.64
CA SER A 41 -0.54 6.70 -6.94
C SER A 41 0.48 5.58 -6.80
N LEU A 42 0.48 4.66 -7.76
CA LEU A 42 1.54 3.65 -7.86
C LEU A 42 2.93 4.30 -7.93
N GLN A 43 3.05 5.46 -8.58
CA GLN A 43 4.30 6.21 -8.64
C GLN A 43 4.71 6.73 -7.26
N GLY A 44 3.77 7.27 -6.47
CA GLY A 44 4.02 7.65 -5.09
C GLY A 44 4.45 6.46 -4.23
N PHE A 45 3.83 5.30 -4.40
CA PHE A 45 4.27 4.06 -3.74
C PHE A 45 5.70 3.68 -4.13
N LEU A 46 6.03 3.71 -5.42
CA LEU A 46 7.37 3.36 -5.91
C LEU A 46 8.44 4.33 -5.40
N ALA A 47 8.13 5.62 -5.30
CA ALA A 47 9.00 6.61 -4.68
C ALA A 47 9.20 6.29 -3.19
N HIS A 48 8.12 6.02 -2.45
CA HIS A 48 8.19 5.65 -1.04
C HIS A 48 9.04 4.39 -0.78
N VAL A 49 8.91 3.35 -1.61
CA VAL A 49 9.74 2.12 -1.48
C VAL A 49 11.21 2.39 -1.80
N ARG A 50 11.50 3.29 -2.75
CA ARG A 50 12.88 3.70 -3.05
C ARG A 50 13.51 4.47 -1.89
N ASP A 51 12.75 5.37 -1.27
CA ASP A 51 13.21 6.18 -0.13
C ASP A 51 13.32 5.37 1.16
N GLY A 52 12.43 4.39 1.37
CA GLY A 52 12.48 3.43 2.50
C GLY A 52 13.47 2.27 2.30
N GLY A 53 14.18 2.23 1.17
CA GLY A 53 15.15 1.20 0.82
C GLY A 53 16.56 1.41 1.40
N ASP A 54 16.81 2.54 2.07
CA ASP A 54 18.08 2.80 2.75
C ASP A 54 17.95 2.60 4.26
N CYS A 55 17.99 1.34 4.67
CA CYS A 55 18.54 0.95 5.96
C CYS A 55 19.59 -0.12 5.69
N ARG A 56 20.83 0.36 5.64
CA ARG A 56 22.08 -0.34 5.96
C ARG A 56 21.94 -1.50 6.95
#